data_AF-A0A3E0AYN4-F1
#
_entry.id   AF-A0A3E0AYN4-F1
#
_cell.length_a   1.000
_cell.length_b   1.000
_cell.length_c   1.000
_cell.angle_alpha   90.00
_cell.angle_beta   90.00
_cell.angle_gamma   90.00
#
_symmetry.space_group_name_H-M   'P 1'
#
loop_
_entity.id
_entity.type
_entity.pdbx_description
1 polymer ?
#
loop_
_entity_poly.entity_id
_entity_poly.type
_entity_poly.pdbx_seq_one_letter_code
_entity_poly.pdbx_strand_id
1 'polypeptide(L)'
;MAKSVIEQYGDIKNGVFTDKHLKAAELLSKPKGVRGTIKEVAEEVGIGVRTLHKWRKEPKFAELVDVEIKSKSQQRMPNVIEALFEKAEAGSAKHIELIFKWFGYMTEKHEVIAEQRPAGHNLNRFNLQDKQLSDELNDLKKMIQKEGGTENVVLEAPKKDE
;
A
#
# COMPACT_ATOMS: atom_id res chain seq x y z
N MET A 1 20.57 13.84 17.34
CA MET A 1 20.77 14.39 15.98
C MET A 1 20.15 13.42 14.99
N ALA A 2 18.98 13.76 14.44
CA ALA A 2 18.29 12.91 13.47
C ALA A 2 19.11 12.89 12.17
N LYS A 3 19.68 11.73 11.84
CA LYS A 3 20.16 11.46 10.48
C LYS A 3 19.01 11.81 9.54
N SER A 4 19.23 12.77 8.64
CA SER A 4 18.17 13.25 7.75
C SER A 4 17.61 12.07 6.96
N VAL A 5 16.29 12.08 6.74
CA VAL A 5 15.51 11.07 6.00
C VAL A 5 16.14 10.68 4.64
N ILE A 6 17.01 11.55 4.12
CA ILE A 6 17.92 11.36 2.98
C ILE A 6 18.76 10.07 3.09
N GLU A 7 19.12 9.61 4.29
CA GLU A 7 19.88 8.35 4.47
C GLU A 7 19.02 7.08 4.33
N GLN A 8 17.68 7.17 4.42
CA GLN A 8 16.80 6.00 4.37
C GLN A 8 16.46 5.53 2.95
N TYR A 9 16.81 6.30 1.91
CA TYR A 9 16.54 5.95 0.52
C TYR A 9 17.84 5.93 -0.29
N GLY A 10 18.33 4.72 -0.58
CA GLY A 10 19.66 4.44 -1.17
C GLY A 10 19.94 5.11 -2.52
N ASP A 11 18.92 5.64 -3.21
CA ASP A 11 19.08 6.29 -4.51
C ASP A 11 19.83 7.62 -4.47
N ILE A 12 19.81 8.34 -3.34
CA ILE A 12 20.58 9.58 -3.18
C ILE A 12 22.08 9.27 -3.01
N LYS A 13 22.43 8.13 -2.38
CA LYS A 13 23.82 7.67 -2.25
C LYS A 13 24.38 7.06 -3.55
N ASN A 14 23.50 6.59 -4.46
CA ASN A 14 23.88 5.99 -5.74
C ASN A 14 24.16 7.03 -6.87
N GLY A 15 24.12 8.34 -6.58
CA GLY A 15 24.42 9.39 -7.57
C GLY A 15 23.35 9.61 -8.64
N VAL A 16 22.12 9.11 -8.42
CA VAL A 16 21.02 9.22 -9.39
C VAL A 16 20.44 10.63 -9.47
N PHE A 17 20.51 11.39 -8.36
CA PHE A 17 20.00 12.76 -8.28
C PHE A 17 21.14 13.76 -8.14
N THR A 18 21.09 14.82 -8.95
CA THR A 18 22.01 15.96 -8.83
C THR A 18 21.50 16.97 -7.79
N ASP A 19 22.36 17.88 -7.34
CA ASP A 19 22.00 18.96 -6.41
C ASP A 19 20.79 19.79 -6.88
N LYS A 20 20.66 19.96 -8.21
CA LYS A 20 19.50 20.64 -8.81
C LYS A 20 18.19 19.87 -8.61
N HIS A 21 18.23 18.53 -8.63
CA HIS A 21 17.05 17.73 -8.32
C HIS A 21 16.66 17.88 -6.85
N LEU A 22 17.63 17.86 -5.93
CA LEU A 22 17.39 18.05 -4.51
C LEU A 22 16.77 19.43 -4.23
N LYS A 23 17.37 20.49 -4.77
CA LYS A 23 16.84 21.85 -4.62
C LYS A 23 15.44 22.01 -5.23
N ALA A 24 15.21 21.44 -6.42
CA ALA A 24 13.89 21.45 -7.03
C ALA A 24 12.85 20.70 -6.18
N ALA A 25 13.21 19.54 -5.63
CA ALA A 25 12.32 18.76 -4.77
C ALA A 25 11.99 19.49 -3.47
N GLU A 26 12.98 20.14 -2.87
CA GLU A 26 12.80 20.96 -1.67
C GLU A 26 11.81 22.13 -1.91
N LEU A 27 11.91 22.80 -3.06
CA LEU A 27 10.99 23.88 -3.41
C LEU A 27 9.60 23.34 -3.73
N LEU A 28 9.51 22.24 -4.48
CA LEU A 28 8.24 21.63 -4.87
C LEU A 28 7.47 21.04 -3.69
N SER A 29 8.15 20.62 -2.62
CA SER A 29 7.53 20.10 -1.39
C SER A 29 6.88 21.17 -0.52
N LYS A 30 7.17 22.46 -0.78
CA LYS A 30 6.46 23.57 -0.11
C LYS A 30 5.02 23.68 -0.63
N PRO A 31 4.06 24.16 0.19
CA PRO A 31 2.67 24.38 -0.25
C PRO A 31 2.60 25.32 -1.47
N LYS A 32 1.57 25.14 -2.31
CA LYS A 32 1.41 25.91 -3.57
C LYS A 32 1.46 27.43 -3.39
N GLY A 33 0.96 27.96 -2.27
CA GLY A 33 1.00 29.40 -1.98
C GLY A 33 2.38 29.95 -1.57
N VAL A 34 3.31 29.06 -1.18
CA VAL A 34 4.64 29.43 -0.67
C VAL A 34 5.74 29.13 -1.68
N ARG A 35 5.56 28.09 -2.51
CA ARG A 35 6.59 27.65 -3.46
C ARG A 35 6.72 28.48 -4.74
N GLY A 36 5.80 29.42 -4.97
CA GLY A 36 5.74 30.17 -6.22
C GLY A 36 5.24 29.36 -7.43
N THR A 37 5.33 29.96 -8.62
CA THR A 37 4.96 29.31 -9.88
C THR A 37 6.02 28.30 -10.32
N ILE A 38 5.65 27.35 -11.19
CA ILE A 38 6.63 26.38 -11.74
C ILE A 38 7.76 27.09 -12.49
N LYS A 39 7.47 28.27 -13.06
CA LYS A 39 8.47 29.10 -13.74
C LYS A 39 9.49 29.66 -12.74
N GLU A 40 9.02 30.22 -11.62
CA GLU A 40 9.88 30.74 -10.54
C GLU A 40 10.74 29.63 -9.93
N VAL A 41 10.17 28.45 -9.67
CA VAL A 41 10.93 27.30 -9.15
C VAL A 41 12.03 26.89 -10.13
N ALA A 42 11.75 26.85 -11.43
CA ALA A 42 12.76 26.51 -12.44
C ALA A 42 13.88 27.56 -12.50
N GLU A 43 13.54 28.85 -12.38
CA GLU A 43 14.48 29.96 -12.34
C GLU A 43 15.37 29.92 -11.09
N GLU A 44 14.78 29.68 -9.91
CA GLU A 44 15.50 29.59 -8.64
C GLU A 44 16.48 28.39 -8.58
N VAL A 45 16.15 27.31 -9.29
CA VAL A 45 17.01 26.13 -9.44
C VAL A 45 18.05 26.31 -10.57
N GLY A 46 17.84 27.27 -11.48
CA GLY A 46 18.69 27.48 -12.65
C GLY A 46 18.54 26.37 -13.70
N ILE A 47 17.30 26.00 -14.02
CA ILE A 47 16.94 25.02 -15.07
C ILE A 47 15.83 25.57 -15.98
N GLY A 48 15.70 24.98 -17.17
CA GLY A 48 14.58 25.29 -18.05
C GLY A 48 13.25 24.76 -17.49
N VAL A 49 12.17 25.53 -17.67
CA VAL A 49 10.80 25.14 -17.26
C VAL A 49 10.39 23.79 -17.85
N ARG A 50 10.76 23.53 -19.12
CA ARG A 50 10.50 22.25 -19.79
C ARG A 50 11.21 21.07 -19.10
N THR A 51 12.42 21.29 -18.59
CA THR A 51 13.18 20.29 -17.83
C THR A 51 12.47 19.96 -16.53
N LEU A 52 12.01 20.96 -15.78
CA LEU A 52 11.25 20.74 -14.55
C LEU A 52 9.94 20.00 -14.81
N HIS A 53 9.24 20.32 -15.91
CA HIS A 53 8.05 19.56 -16.31
C HIS A 53 8.35 18.10 -16.67
N LYS A 54 9.51 17.82 -17.29
CA LYS A 54 9.95 16.46 -17.58
C LYS A 54 10.22 15.70 -16.29
N TRP A 55 11.03 16.24 -15.39
CA TRP A 55 11.35 15.62 -14.11
C TRP A 55 10.10 15.30 -13.29
N ARG A 56 9.12 16.20 -13.25
CA ARG A 56 7.86 15.94 -12.53
C ARG A 56 7.03 14.78 -13.07
N LYS A 57 7.32 14.28 -14.28
CA LYS A 57 6.68 13.08 -14.85
C LYS A 57 7.50 11.82 -14.59
N GLU A 58 8.75 11.95 -14.17
CA GLU A 58 9.62 10.83 -13.88
C GLU A 58 9.29 10.27 -12.49
N PRO A 59 8.94 8.97 -12.36
CA PRO A 59 8.51 8.39 -11.09
C PRO A 59 9.52 8.60 -9.95
N LYS A 60 10.81 8.40 -10.24
CA LYS A 60 11.90 8.58 -9.25
C LYS A 60 11.94 9.99 -8.67
N PHE A 61 11.73 11.02 -9.50
CA PHE A 61 11.73 12.40 -9.02
C PHE A 61 10.46 12.74 -8.24
N ALA A 62 9.31 12.16 -8.61
CA ALA A 62 8.09 12.28 -7.82
C ALA A 62 8.27 11.68 -6.41
N GLU A 63 8.89 10.50 -6.32
CA GLU A 63 9.22 9.87 -5.04
C GLU A 63 10.15 10.75 -4.18
N LEU A 64 11.17 11.39 -4.79
CA LEU A 64 12.04 12.34 -4.10
C LEU A 64 11.25 13.50 -3.48
N VAL A 65 10.30 14.08 -4.23
CA VAL A 65 9.42 15.14 -3.72
C VAL A 65 8.55 14.64 -2.58
N ASP A 66 8.00 13.43 -2.69
CA ASP A 66 7.15 12.83 -1.65
C ASP A 66 7.93 12.57 -0.36
N VAL A 67 9.18 12.13 -0.46
CA VAL A 67 10.08 11.97 0.69
C VAL A 67 10.30 13.31 1.39
N GLU A 68 10.56 14.38 0.63
CA GLU A 68 10.70 15.72 1.18
C GLU A 68 9.41 16.21 1.85
N ILE A 69 8.24 15.96 1.25
CA ILE A 69 6.94 16.29 1.85
C ILE A 69 6.76 15.55 3.17
N LYS A 70 7.04 14.24 3.20
CA LYS A 70 6.91 13.41 4.41
C LYS A 70 7.85 13.89 5.51
N SER A 71 9.12 14.14 5.19
CA SER A 71 10.12 14.66 6.13
C SER A 71 9.67 15.98 6.76
N LYS A 72 9.23 16.95 5.95
CA LYS A 72 8.72 18.24 6.43
C LYS A 72 7.42 18.11 7.22
N SER A 73 6.55 17.16 6.85
CA SER A 73 5.30 16.90 7.56
C SER A 73 5.56 16.28 8.94
N GLN A 74 6.50 15.33 9.03
CA GLN A 74 6.91 14.72 10.29
C GLN A 74 7.45 15.75 11.28
N GLN A 75 8.19 16.75 10.81
CA GLN A 75 8.67 17.86 11.66
C GLN A 75 7.53 18.71 12.22
N ARG A 76 6.39 18.80 11.53
CA ARG A 76 5.21 19.54 11.99
C ARG A 76 4.27 18.71 12.85
N MET A 77 4.41 17.39 12.84
CA MET A 77 3.49 16.50 13.54
C MET A 77 3.36 16.79 15.04
N PRO A 78 4.45 17.06 15.81
CA PRO A 78 4.32 17.38 17.22
C PRO A 78 3.36 18.55 17.47
N ASN A 79 3.49 19.64 16.71
CA ASN A 79 2.64 20.82 16.84
C ASN A 79 1.18 20.54 16.44
N VAL A 80 0.96 19.68 15.45
CA VAL A 80 -0.40 19.26 15.03
C VAL A 80 -1.05 18.42 16.13
N ILE A 81 -0.29 17.53 16.76
CA ILE A 81 -0.76 16.70 17.87
C ILE A 81 -1.08 17.58 19.08
N GLU A 82 -0.21 18.54 19.42
CA GLU A 82 -0.45 19.50 20.50
C GLU A 82 -1.75 20.29 20.27
N ALA A 83 -1.93 20.88 19.09
CA ALA A 83 -3.17 21.57 18.73
C ALA A 83 -4.41 20.66 18.77
N LEU A 84 -4.25 19.38 18.43
CA LEU A 84 -5.33 18.38 18.54
C LEU A 84 -5.73 18.17 20.01
N PHE A 85 -4.76 18.03 20.92
CA PHE A 85 -5.02 17.90 22.36
C PHE A 85 -5.67 19.17 22.94
N GLU A 86 -5.18 20.36 22.61
CA GLU A 86 -5.79 21.63 23.06
C GLU A 86 -7.27 21.74 22.68
N LYS A 87 -7.62 21.36 21.44
CA LYS A 87 -9.03 21.38 20.99
C LYS A 87 -9.88 20.32 21.68
N ALA A 88 -9.30 19.18 22.02
CA ALA A 88 -9.98 18.13 22.77
C ALA A 88 -10.25 18.58 24.22
N GLU A 89 -9.25 19.18 24.89
CA GLU A 89 -9.37 19.73 26.25
C GLU A 89 -10.39 20.87 26.33
N ALA A 90 -10.50 21.69 25.27
CA ALA A 90 -11.55 22.71 25.14
C ALA A 90 -12.98 22.15 24.99
N GLY A 91 -13.15 20.82 25.02
CA GLY A 91 -14.46 20.15 24.99
C GLY A 91 -14.93 19.73 23.59
N SER A 92 -14.06 19.72 22.57
CA SER A 92 -14.45 19.28 21.25
C SER A 92 -14.54 17.76 21.14
N ALA A 93 -15.76 17.22 21.20
CA ALA A 93 -16.04 15.78 21.10
C ALA A 93 -15.38 15.09 19.89
N LYS A 94 -15.28 15.77 18.74
CA LYS A 94 -14.64 15.23 17.53
C LYS A 94 -13.12 15.04 17.69
N HIS A 95 -12.44 15.98 18.34
CA HIS A 95 -11.00 15.89 18.56
C HIS A 95 -10.69 14.83 19.62
N ILE A 96 -11.55 14.73 20.65
CA ILE A 96 -11.53 13.64 21.62
C ILE A 96 -11.67 12.29 20.91
N GLU A 97 -12.71 12.11 20.08
CA GLU A 97 -12.92 10.88 19.30
C GLU A 97 -11.68 10.52 18.46
N LEU A 98 -11.07 11.50 17.79
CA LEU A 98 -9.88 11.27 16.98
C LEU A 98 -8.69 10.78 17.82
N ILE A 99 -8.50 11.32 19.02
CA ILE A 99 -7.47 10.88 19.97
C ILE A 99 -7.75 9.43 20.41
N PHE A 100 -9.00 9.09 20.76
CA PHE A 100 -9.37 7.74 21.15
C PHE A 100 -9.18 6.73 19.99
N LYS A 101 -9.48 7.11 18.76
CA LYS A 101 -9.17 6.31 17.56
C LYS A 101 -7.67 6.14 17.37
N TRP A 102 -6.88 7.19 17.57
CA TRP A 102 -5.43 7.15 17.41
C TRP A 102 -4.76 6.21 18.43
N PHE A 103 -5.23 6.20 19.68
CA PHE A 103 -4.78 5.25 20.71
C PHE A 103 -5.39 3.85 20.58
N GLY A 104 -6.30 3.62 19.63
CA GLY A 104 -6.92 2.32 19.39
C GLY A 104 -8.01 1.94 20.41
N TYR A 105 -8.52 2.90 21.18
CA TYR A 105 -9.59 2.67 22.17
C TYR A 105 -10.97 2.55 21.53
N MET A 106 -11.14 3.10 20.33
CA MET A 106 -12.37 2.98 19.55
C MET A 106 -12.10 2.16 18.29
N THR A 107 -12.81 1.06 18.13
CA THR A 107 -12.88 0.31 16.88
C THR A 107 -14.13 0.72 16.13
N GLU A 108 -13.96 1.16 14.87
CA GLU A 108 -15.10 1.34 13.97
C GLU A 108 -15.67 -0.04 13.65
N LYS A 109 -16.85 -0.35 14.20
CA LYS A 109 -17.63 -1.50 13.76
C LYS A 109 -18.18 -1.21 12.37
N HIS A 110 -17.58 -1.83 11.35
CA HIS A 110 -18.19 -1.94 10.03
C HIS A 110 -19.04 -3.21 10.03
N GLU A 111 -20.37 -3.04 10.13
CA GLU A 111 -21.29 -4.14 9.85
C GLU A 111 -21.28 -4.40 8.35
N VAL A 112 -20.57 -5.45 7.94
CA VAL A 112 -20.64 -5.94 6.56
C VAL A 112 -21.98 -6.64 6.40
N ILE A 113 -22.98 -5.88 5.96
CA ILE A 113 -24.19 -6.47 5.40
C ILE A 113 -23.76 -7.07 4.07
N ALA A 114 -23.46 -8.36 4.07
CA ALA A 114 -23.38 -9.13 2.85
C ALA A 114 -24.80 -9.17 2.27
N GLU A 115 -25.16 -8.16 1.49
CA GLU A 115 -26.25 -8.31 0.54
C GLU A 115 -25.85 -9.49 -0.34
N GLN A 116 -26.48 -10.64 -0.10
CA GLN A 116 -26.52 -11.72 -1.07
C GLN A 116 -27.20 -11.13 -2.30
N ARG A 117 -26.42 -10.50 -3.17
CA ARG A 117 -26.84 -10.18 -4.52
C ARG A 117 -27.32 -11.52 -5.07
N PRO A 118 -28.62 -11.69 -5.39
CA PRO A 118 -29.08 -12.94 -5.97
C PRO A 118 -28.19 -13.18 -7.18
N ALA A 119 -27.46 -14.29 -7.14
CA ALA A 119 -26.57 -14.69 -8.21
C ALA A 119 -27.43 -14.93 -9.46
N GLY A 120 -27.71 -13.86 -10.21
CA GLY A 120 -27.91 -13.94 -11.64
C GLY A 120 -26.57 -14.27 -12.29
N HIS A 121 -26.01 -15.44 -11.97
CA HIS A 121 -24.74 -15.93 -12.50
C HIS A 121 -24.89 -17.40 -12.90
N ASN A 122 -25.14 -17.59 -14.20
CA ASN A 122 -24.82 -18.77 -15.01
C ASN A 122 -24.40 -20.03 -14.23
N LEU A 123 -25.39 -20.85 -13.85
CA LEU A 123 -25.22 -22.21 -13.32
C LEU A 123 -24.47 -23.16 -14.28
N ASN A 124 -24.20 -22.73 -15.52
CA ASN A 124 -23.50 -23.54 -16.50
C ASN A 124 -21.97 -23.52 -16.33
N ARG A 125 -21.37 -22.48 -15.73
CA ARG A 125 -19.89 -22.41 -15.64
C ARG A 125 -19.31 -23.32 -14.54
N PHE A 126 -19.98 -23.41 -13.39
CA PHE A 126 -19.53 -24.28 -12.29
C PHE A 126 -19.69 -25.76 -12.65
N ASN A 127 -20.80 -26.14 -13.29
CA ASN A 127 -21.01 -27.52 -13.75
C ASN A 127 -20.01 -27.99 -14.82
N LEU A 128 -19.51 -27.08 -15.67
CA LEU A 128 -18.49 -27.41 -16.66
C LEU A 128 -17.12 -27.64 -16.02
N GLN A 129 -16.76 -26.82 -15.01
CA GLN A 129 -15.49 -26.93 -14.29
C GLN A 129 -15.42 -28.18 -13.40
N ASP A 130 -16.50 -28.50 -12.68
CA ASP A 130 -16.56 -29.69 -11.83
C ASP A 130 -16.47 -30.98 -12.66
N LYS A 131 -17.11 -30.99 -13.84
CA LYS A 131 -17.03 -32.12 -14.76
C LYS A 131 -15.63 -32.27 -15.34
N GLN A 132 -15.00 -31.18 -15.76
CA GLN A 132 -13.62 -31.18 -16.28
C GLN A 132 -12.61 -31.66 -15.23
N LEU A 133 -12.72 -31.21 -13.98
CA LEU A 133 -11.88 -31.71 -12.88
C LEU A 133 -12.09 -33.21 -12.62
N SER A 134 -13.34 -33.69 -12.72
CA SER A 134 -13.65 -35.11 -12.49
C SER A 134 -13.09 -36.03 -13.58
N ASP A 135 -13.11 -35.54 -14.83
CA ASP A 135 -12.56 -36.27 -15.98
C ASP A 135 -11.03 -36.32 -15.90
N GLU A 136 -10.37 -35.21 -15.55
CA GLU A 136 -8.92 -35.14 -15.34
C GLU A 136 -8.44 -36.05 -14.19
N LEU A 137 -9.16 -36.06 -13.06
CA LEU A 137 -8.85 -36.95 -11.93
C LEU A 137 -8.98 -38.44 -12.29
N ASN A 138 -9.97 -38.79 -13.11
CA ASN A 138 -10.17 -40.17 -13.56
C ASN A 138 -9.08 -40.62 -14.55
N ASP A 139 -8.63 -39.72 -15.43
CA ASP A 139 -7.55 -40.04 -16.37
C ASP A 139 -6.20 -40.16 -15.66
N LEU A 140 -5.92 -39.29 -14.68
CA LEU A 140 -4.76 -39.42 -13.78
C LEU A 140 -4.80 -40.74 -13.00
N LYS A 141 -5.96 -41.14 -12.46
CA LYS A 141 -6.13 -42.40 -11.74
C LYS A 141 -5.88 -43.62 -12.63
N LYS A 142 -6.32 -43.58 -13.88
CA LYS A 142 -6.05 -44.64 -14.87
C LYS A 142 -4.57 -44.70 -15.25
N MET A 143 -3.88 -43.56 -15.35
CA MET A 143 -2.44 -43.51 -15.59
C MET A 143 -1.65 -44.11 -14.41
N ILE A 144 -2.01 -43.74 -13.17
CA ILE A 144 -1.40 -44.32 -11.96
C ILE A 144 -1.67 -45.83 -11.87
N GLN A 145 -2.87 -46.30 -12.23
CA GLN A 145 -3.16 -47.75 -12.28
C GLN A 145 -2.42 -48.49 -13.40
N LYS A 146 -2.05 -47.79 -14.48
CA LYS A 146 -1.33 -48.38 -15.62
C LYS A 146 0.19 -48.40 -15.40
N GLU A 147 0.72 -47.47 -14.61
CA GLU A 147 2.16 -47.41 -14.24
C GLU A 147 2.46 -48.07 -12.88
N GLY A 148 1.47 -48.18 -11.99
CA GLY A 148 1.57 -48.81 -10.67
C GLY A 148 1.05 -50.25 -10.64
N GLY A 149 1.54 -51.10 -11.54
CA GLY A 149 1.44 -52.54 -11.36
C GLY A 149 2.41 -53.02 -10.28
N THR A 150 2.03 -52.86 -9.01
CA THR A 150 2.38 -53.64 -7.80
C THR A 150 2.44 -52.74 -6.56
N GLU A 151 1.42 -52.80 -5.70
CA GLU A 151 1.54 -53.10 -4.26
C GLU A 151 0.18 -52.91 -3.58
N ASN A 152 -0.44 -54.03 -3.21
CA ASN A 152 -1.56 -54.06 -2.29
C ASN A 152 -1.08 -53.55 -0.92
N VAL A 153 -1.43 -52.32 -0.55
CA VAL A 153 -1.45 -51.92 0.86
C VAL A 153 -2.89 -51.98 1.32
N VAL A 154 -3.26 -53.14 1.85
CA VAL A 154 -4.44 -53.29 2.71
C VAL A 154 -4.15 -52.47 3.97
N LEU A 155 -4.76 -51.30 4.09
CA LEU A 155 -4.86 -50.60 5.36
C LEU A 155 -6.10 -51.14 6.08
N GLU A 156 -5.87 -52.17 6.90
CA GLU A 156 -6.84 -52.62 7.91
C GLU A 156 -7.16 -51.45 8.86
N ALA A 157 -8.46 -51.16 9.02
CA ALA A 157 -8.93 -50.22 10.03
C ALA A 157 -8.68 -50.80 11.44
N PRO A 158 -8.20 -50.00 12.41
CA PRO A 158 -8.05 -50.49 13.78
C PRO A 158 -9.43 -50.81 14.38
N LYS A 159 -9.54 -52.02 14.91
CA LYS A 159 -10.69 -52.49 15.70
C LYS A 159 -10.94 -51.52 16.86
N LYS A 160 -12.22 -51.18 17.07
CA LYS A 160 -12.69 -50.59 18.32
C LYS A 160 -12.72 -51.72 19.34
N ASP A 161 -11.90 -51.62 20.38
CA ASP A 161 -12.07 -52.38 21.59
C ASP A 161 -13.16 -51.70 22.45
N GLU A 162 -14.09 -52.52 22.93
CA GLU A 162 -15.12 -52.22 23.93
C GLU A 162 -14.53 -51.95 25.32
#